data_AF-A0A7W3PBL2-F1
#
_entry.id   AF-A0A7W3PBL2-F1
#
_cell.length_a   1.000
_cell.length_b   1.000
_cell.length_c   1.000
_cell.angle_alpha   90.00
_cell.angle_beta   90.00
_cell.angle_gamma   90.00
#
_symmetry.space_group_name_H-M   'P 1'
#
loop_
_entity.id
_entity.type
_entity.pdbx_description
1 polymer ?
#
loop_
_entity_poly.entity_id
_entity_poly.type
_entity_poly.pdbx_seq_one_letter_code
_entity_poly.pdbx_strand_id
1 'polypeptide(L)'
;MARRDRDPSDRSSWGPFVQLADVAEEQVRRIIEDIASADPASLDDEARKIHDLYASFMDTETINHRGLRPVRPLIDAVAALRDTRDLAAFLGEFERIGGHGLFGSYIATDNKDSDRYLFHLVQGGLGLPDESYYR
;
A
#
# COMPACT_ATOMS: atom_id res chain seq x y z
N MET A 1 -32.06 2.74 21.84
CA MET A 1 -32.25 3.62 20.67
C MET A 1 -30.90 4.28 20.40
N ALA A 2 -30.07 3.66 19.53
CA ALA A 2 -28.72 4.17 19.25
C ALA A 2 -28.83 5.54 18.57
N ARG A 3 -28.17 6.55 19.14
CA ARG A 3 -28.06 7.87 18.52
C ARG A 3 -27.27 7.68 17.22
N ARG A 4 -27.82 8.18 16.11
CA ARG A 4 -27.11 8.30 14.84
C ARG A 4 -26.09 9.42 15.00
N ASP A 5 -24.90 9.06 15.45
CA ASP A 5 -23.72 9.87 15.12
C ASP A 5 -23.62 9.85 13.60
N ARG A 6 -23.50 11.03 12.99
CA ARG A 6 -23.41 11.19 11.54
C ARG A 6 -22.10 10.53 11.09
N ASP A 7 -22.17 9.60 10.14
CA ASP A 7 -20.95 9.02 9.57
C ASP A 7 -20.03 10.13 9.06
N PRO A 8 -18.74 10.12 9.42
CA PRO A 8 -17.76 11.03 8.82
C PRO A 8 -17.77 10.88 7.30
N SER A 9 -17.72 11.99 6.57
CA SER A 9 -17.85 11.99 5.10
C SER A 9 -16.71 11.29 4.36
N ASP A 10 -15.60 11.05 5.05
CA ASP A 10 -14.40 10.36 4.61
C ASP A 10 -14.38 8.86 4.99
N ARG A 11 -15.40 8.36 5.68
CA ARG A 11 -15.50 6.96 6.12
C ARG A 11 -16.65 6.24 5.43
N SER A 12 -16.41 5.01 4.99
CA SER A 12 -17.45 4.15 4.39
C SER A 12 -18.29 3.38 5.43
N SER A 13 -17.88 3.42 6.70
CA SER A 13 -18.58 2.80 7.83
C SER A 13 -18.22 3.49 9.15
N TRP A 14 -19.11 3.41 10.14
CA TRP A 14 -18.89 3.98 11.48
C TRP A 14 -19.37 3.03 12.58
N GLY A 15 -18.51 2.80 13.58
CA GLY A 15 -18.84 1.94 14.71
C GLY A 15 -17.69 1.86 15.72
N PRO A 16 -17.86 1.12 16.83
CA PRO A 16 -16.90 1.11 17.93
C PRO A 16 -15.46 0.72 17.53
N PHE A 17 -15.30 -0.21 16.58
CA PHE A 17 -13.98 -0.60 16.09
C PHE A 17 -13.32 0.48 15.22
N VAL A 18 -14.10 1.23 14.42
CA VAL A 18 -13.60 2.38 13.65
C VAL A 18 -13.17 3.49 14.60
N GLN A 19 -13.97 3.78 15.63
CA GLN A 19 -13.62 4.77 16.65
C GLN A 19 -12.33 4.40 17.40
N LEU A 20 -12.15 3.11 17.73
CA LEU A 20 -10.90 2.65 18.34
C LEU A 20 -9.71 2.79 17.39
N ALA A 21 -9.89 2.49 16.10
CA ALA A 21 -8.87 2.66 15.09
C ALA A 21 -8.50 4.13 14.90
N ASP A 22 -9.47 5.06 14.90
CA ASP A 22 -9.23 6.51 14.82
C ASP A 22 -8.37 7.00 15.99
N VAL A 23 -8.68 6.58 17.22
CA VAL A 23 -7.88 6.94 18.40
C VAL A 23 -6.45 6.40 18.30
N ALA A 24 -6.28 5.17 17.80
CA ALA A 24 -4.96 4.59 17.56
C ALA A 24 -4.20 5.34 16.45
N GLU A 25 -4.88 5.71 15.36
CA GLU A 25 -4.33 6.52 14.26
C GLU A 25 -3.81 7.87 14.79
N GLU A 26 -4.58 8.56 15.63
CA GLU A 26 -4.15 9.82 16.26
C GLU A 26 -2.92 9.65 17.17
N GLN A 27 -2.82 8.54 17.91
CA GLN A 27 -1.66 8.24 18.75
C GLN A 27 -0.42 7.97 17.91
N VAL A 28 -0.54 7.14 16.86
CA VAL A 28 0.55 6.84 15.93
C VAL A 28 1.00 8.10 15.21
N ARG A 29 0.06 8.92 14.74
CA ARG A 29 0.37 10.20 14.08
C ARG A 29 1.21 11.11 14.98
N ARG A 30 0.85 11.26 16.26
CA ARG A 30 1.63 12.07 17.20
C ARG A 30 3.06 11.56 17.36
N ILE A 31 3.25 10.25 17.48
CA ILE A 31 4.59 9.65 17.55
C ILE A 31 5.39 9.97 16.29
N ILE A 32 4.78 9.84 15.11
CA ILE A 32 5.43 10.14 13.84
C ILE A 32 5.75 11.64 13.71
N GLU A 33 4.83 12.52 14.10
CA GLU A 33 5.04 13.98 14.09
C GLU A 33 6.15 14.41 15.06
N ASP A 34 6.22 13.79 16.24
CA ASP A 34 7.31 14.03 17.19
C ASP A 34 8.67 13.64 16.58
N ILE A 35 8.76 12.47 15.95
CA ILE A 35 9.95 12.02 15.21
C ILE A 35 10.26 12.97 14.05
N ALA A 36 9.25 13.38 13.28
CA ALA A 36 9.39 14.27 12.13
C ALA A 36 9.85 15.68 12.52
N SER A 37 9.60 16.10 13.76
CA SER A 37 9.99 17.42 14.29
C SER A 37 11.43 17.45 14.84
N ALA A 38 12.03 16.30 15.09
CA ALA A 38 13.40 16.21 15.60
C ALA A 38 14.43 16.59 14.53
N ASP A 39 15.63 17.01 14.96
CA ASP A 39 16.75 17.17 14.04
C ASP A 39 17.05 15.81 13.39
N PRO A 40 16.94 15.67 12.04
CA PRO A 40 17.21 14.41 11.37
C PRO A 40 18.58 13.85 11.71
N ALA A 41 19.59 14.70 11.92
CA ALA A 41 20.94 14.29 12.28
C ALA A 41 21.05 13.57 13.63
N SER A 42 20.04 13.73 14.50
CA SER A 42 19.97 13.08 15.81
C SER A 42 19.18 11.77 15.82
N LEU A 43 18.47 11.45 14.72
CA LEU A 43 17.69 10.23 14.59
C LEU A 43 18.56 9.02 14.27
N ASP A 44 18.20 7.87 14.86
CA ASP A 44 18.71 6.56 14.42
C ASP A 44 18.13 6.15 13.05
N ASP A 45 18.62 5.03 12.51
CA ASP A 45 18.25 4.57 11.17
C ASP A 45 16.75 4.25 11.01
N GLU A 46 16.09 3.76 12.05
CA GLU A 46 14.67 3.42 12.00
C GLU A 46 13.81 4.67 12.08
N ALA A 47 14.08 5.55 13.04
CA ALA A 47 13.40 6.81 13.19
C ALA A 47 13.59 7.72 11.97
N ARG A 48 14.78 7.71 11.35
CA ARG A 48 15.05 8.43 10.10
C ARG A 48 14.19 7.93 8.94
N LYS A 49 13.98 6.61 8.79
CA LYS A 49 13.08 6.08 7.75
C LYS A 49 11.64 6.53 7.96
N ILE A 50 11.17 6.56 9.21
CA ILE A 50 9.82 7.05 9.56
C ILE A 50 9.70 8.54 9.23
N HIS A 51 10.68 9.35 9.66
CA HIS A 51 10.79 10.77 9.36
C HIS A 51 10.70 11.01 7.84
N ASP A 52 11.58 10.38 7.06
CA ASP A 52 11.69 10.63 5.63
C ASP A 52 10.46 10.14 4.87
N LEU A 53 9.88 8.99 5.25
CA LEU A 53 8.66 8.48 4.64
C LEU A 53 7.48 9.44 4.87
N TYR A 54 7.28 9.86 6.13
CA TYR A 54 6.21 10.80 6.47
C TYR A 54 6.40 12.14 5.77
N ALA A 55 7.60 12.72 5.83
CA ALA A 55 7.91 13.98 5.16
C ALA A 55 7.67 13.89 3.64
N SER A 56 8.06 12.77 3.01
CA SER A 56 7.85 12.56 1.57
C SER A 56 6.37 12.48 1.17
N PHE A 57 5.52 11.96 2.05
CA PHE A 57 4.09 11.85 1.83
C PHE A 57 3.38 13.19 2.06
N MET A 58 3.82 13.96 3.06
CA MET A 58 3.21 15.25 3.43
C MET A 58 3.61 16.39 2.50
N ASP A 59 4.71 16.28 1.74
CA ASP A 59 5.16 17.28 0.75
C ASP A 59 4.31 17.25 -0.53
N THR A 60 3.07 17.73 -0.40
CA THR A 60 2.10 17.81 -1.49
C THR A 60 2.52 18.78 -2.59
N GLU A 61 3.34 19.81 -2.29
CA GLU A 61 3.87 20.73 -3.29
C GLU A 61 4.80 20.01 -4.26
N THR A 62 5.78 19.26 -3.73
CA THR A 62 6.69 18.45 -4.54
C THR A 62 5.94 17.36 -5.30
N ILE A 63 4.96 16.70 -4.68
CA ILE A 63 4.13 15.69 -5.35
C ILE A 63 3.41 16.31 -6.56
N ASN A 64 2.73 17.44 -6.37
CA ASN A 64 2.01 18.13 -7.43
C ASN A 64 2.94 18.62 -8.54
N HIS A 65 4.09 19.19 -8.17
CA HIS A 65 5.09 19.64 -9.14
C HIS A 65 5.66 18.47 -9.97
N ARG A 66 5.85 17.29 -9.37
CA ARG A 66 6.33 16.07 -10.05
C ARG A 66 5.30 15.48 -11.00
N GLY A 67 4.01 15.57 -10.67
CA GLY A 67 2.93 15.02 -11.49
C GLY A 67 3.19 13.56 -11.87
N LEU A 68 3.00 13.21 -13.14
CA LEU A 68 3.16 11.82 -13.63
C LEU A 68 4.61 11.43 -13.95
N ARG A 69 5.59 12.30 -13.76
CA ARG A 69 6.98 12.00 -14.12
C ARG A 69 7.52 10.72 -13.44
N PRO A 70 7.26 10.45 -12.15
CA PRO A 70 7.79 9.25 -11.48
C PRO A 70 7.23 7.93 -12.04
N VAL A 71 5.99 7.91 -12.54
CA VAL A 71 5.36 6.69 -13.08
C VAL A 71 5.62 6.50 -14.57
N ARG A 72 6.14 7.52 -15.26
CA ARG A 72 6.34 7.49 -16.72
C ARG A 72 7.18 6.30 -17.21
N PRO A 73 8.30 5.92 -16.55
CA PRO A 73 9.07 4.75 -16.97
C PRO A 73 8.26 3.45 -16.98
N LEU A 74 7.33 3.28 -16.04
CA LEU A 74 6.45 2.09 -15.99
C LEU A 74 5.44 2.11 -17.15
N ILE A 75 4.88 3.28 -17.45
CA ILE A 75 3.95 3.44 -18.59
C ILE A 75 4.67 3.15 -19.91
N ASP A 76 5.87 3.69 -20.10
CA ASP A 76 6.66 3.48 -21.31
C ASP A 76 7.11 2.01 -21.43
N ALA A 77 7.42 1.34 -20.32
CA ALA A 77 7.73 -0.10 -20.31
C ALA A 77 6.54 -0.95 -20.76
N VAL A 78 5.32 -0.65 -20.29
CA VAL A 78 4.10 -1.34 -20.75
C VAL A 78 3.84 -1.09 -22.23
N ALA A 79 4.05 0.14 -22.71
CA ALA A 79 3.85 0.48 -24.12
C ALA A 79 4.84 -0.22 -25.07
N ALA A 80 5.98 -0.67 -24.55
CA ALA A 80 7.02 -1.34 -25.33
C ALA A 80 6.85 -2.86 -25.45
N LEU A 81 5.90 -3.46 -24.71
CA LEU A 81 5.67 -4.91 -24.72
C LEU A 81 5.17 -5.38 -26.08
N ARG A 82 5.74 -6.47 -26.60
CA ARG A 82 5.42 -6.97 -27.95
C ARG A 82 4.69 -8.30 -27.93
N ASP A 83 4.91 -9.09 -26.89
CA ASP A 83 4.35 -10.43 -26.78
C ASP A 83 4.14 -10.85 -25.32
N THR A 84 3.65 -12.07 -25.15
CA THR A 84 3.35 -12.64 -23.82
C THR A 84 4.59 -12.91 -22.98
N ARG A 85 5.76 -13.07 -23.61
CA ARG A 85 7.02 -13.24 -22.88
C ARG A 85 7.47 -11.92 -22.28
N ASP A 86 7.37 -10.83 -23.05
CA ASP A 86 7.60 -9.48 -22.55
C ASP A 86 6.63 -9.16 -21.40
N LEU A 87 5.35 -9.48 -21.57
CA LEU A 87 4.34 -9.28 -20.53
C LEU A 87 4.67 -10.04 -19.24
N ALA A 88 5.04 -11.32 -19.33
CA ALA A 88 5.38 -12.12 -18.16
C ALA A 88 6.60 -11.56 -17.43
N ALA A 89 7.63 -11.12 -18.16
CA ALA A 89 8.81 -10.49 -17.58
C ALA A 89 8.47 -9.16 -16.89
N PHE A 90 7.67 -8.31 -17.54
CA PHE A 90 7.21 -7.05 -16.97
C PHE A 90 6.41 -7.27 -15.68
N LEU A 91 5.45 -8.19 -15.69
CA LEU A 91 4.60 -8.46 -14.52
C LEU A 91 5.42 -8.96 -13.32
N GLY A 92 6.45 -9.79 -13.55
CA GLY A 92 7.33 -10.23 -12.47
C GLY A 92 8.12 -9.08 -11.83
N GLU A 93 8.66 -8.17 -12.64
CA GLU A 93 9.36 -6.98 -12.12
C GLU A 93 8.39 -5.98 -11.47
N PHE A 94 7.19 -5.85 -12.02
CA PHE A 94 6.16 -4.96 -11.49
C PHE A 94 5.65 -5.45 -10.14
N GLU A 95 5.40 -6.75 -9.98
CA GLU A 95 5.03 -7.36 -8.71
C GLU A 95 6.12 -7.16 -7.63
N ARG A 96 7.40 -7.29 -8.01
CA ARG A 96 8.54 -7.07 -7.10
C ARG A 96 8.57 -5.68 -6.48
N ILE A 97 8.04 -4.66 -7.15
CA ILE A 97 7.98 -3.28 -6.66
C ILE A 97 6.61 -2.90 -6.07
N GLY A 98 5.74 -3.89 -5.81
CA GLY A 98 4.42 -3.69 -5.21
C GLY A 98 3.28 -3.46 -6.20
N GLY A 99 3.53 -3.65 -7.50
CA GLY A 99 2.50 -3.67 -8.52
C GLY A 99 1.62 -4.91 -8.45
N HIS A 100 0.40 -4.83 -9.00
CA HIS A 100 -0.50 -5.97 -9.09
C HIS A 100 -0.30 -6.76 -10.38
N GLY A 101 -0.43 -8.08 -10.29
CA GLY A 101 -0.33 -9.00 -11.42
C GLY A 101 -1.63 -9.75 -11.74
N LEU A 102 -1.51 -10.78 -12.57
CA LEU A 102 -2.62 -11.69 -12.91
C LEU A 102 -2.96 -12.66 -11.77
N PHE A 103 -2.03 -12.85 -10.84
CA PHE A 103 -2.14 -13.72 -9.69
C PHE A 103 -1.75 -12.95 -8.43
N GLY A 104 -2.22 -13.40 -7.28
CA GLY A 104 -1.66 -13.01 -6.00
C GLY A 104 -0.57 -14.00 -5.60
N SER A 105 0.47 -13.53 -4.92
CA SER A 105 1.48 -14.41 -4.34
C SER A 105 1.87 -13.99 -2.92
N TYR A 106 2.25 -14.98 -2.11
CA TYR A 106 2.78 -14.75 -0.77
C TYR A 106 3.59 -15.95 -0.28
N ILE A 107 4.42 -15.71 0.73
CA ILE A 107 5.12 -16.77 1.47
C ILE A 107 4.37 -17.04 2.76
N ALA A 108 3.99 -18.29 2.99
CA ALA A 108 3.36 -18.73 4.23
C ALA A 108 3.83 -20.13 4.61
N THR A 109 3.50 -20.54 5.83
CA THR A 109 3.78 -21.89 6.32
C THR A 109 3.02 -22.94 5.51
N ASP A 110 3.62 -24.10 5.28
CA ASP A 110 2.90 -25.22 4.68
C ASP A 110 1.79 -25.72 5.60
N ASN A 111 0.57 -25.80 5.07
CA ASN A 111 -0.61 -26.31 5.79
C ASN A 111 -0.44 -27.76 6.29
N LYS A 112 0.50 -28.52 5.72
CA LYS A 112 0.82 -29.89 6.11
C LYS A 112 2.08 -30.00 6.97
N ASP A 113 2.87 -28.95 7.08
CA ASP A 113 4.15 -28.92 7.79
C ASP A 113 4.51 -27.47 8.20
N SER A 114 4.19 -27.08 9.42
CA SER A 114 4.38 -25.69 9.88
C SER A 114 5.83 -25.26 10.03
N ASP A 115 6.79 -26.20 9.98
CA ASP A 115 8.22 -25.90 10.15
C ASP A 115 8.89 -25.45 8.84
N ARG A 116 8.14 -25.40 7.74
CA ARG A 116 8.62 -24.90 6.44
C ARG A 116 7.68 -23.88 5.81
N TYR A 117 8.27 -23.03 4.99
CA TYR A 117 7.57 -22.06 4.16
C TYR A 117 7.42 -22.56 2.73
N LEU A 118 6.29 -22.21 2.11
CA LEU A 118 6.05 -22.41 0.68
C LEU A 118 5.68 -21.08 0.02
N PHE A 119 5.93 -21.03 -1.29
CA PHE A 119 5.38 -20.00 -2.14
C PHE A 119 3.95 -20.38 -2.53
N HIS A 120 3.00 -19.50 -2.23
CA HIS A 120 1.59 -19.67 -2.55
C HIS A 120 1.25 -18.79 -3.75
N LEU A 121 0.55 -19.39 -4.72
CA LEU A 121 -0.06 -18.68 -5.85
C LEU A 121 -1.58 -18.76 -5.71
N VAL A 122 -2.26 -17.62 -5.78
CA VAL A 122 -3.71 -17.51 -5.64
C VAL A 122 -4.31 -16.71 -6.79
N GLN A 123 -5.62 -16.80 -6.96
CA GLN A 123 -6.36 -16.00 -7.92
C GLN A 123 -6.12 -14.50 -7.68
N GLY A 124 -5.93 -13.76 -8.76
CA GLY A 124 -5.78 -12.30 -8.76
C GLY A 124 -6.34 -11.69 -10.04
N GLY A 125 -5.86 -10.50 -10.38
CA GLY A 125 -6.11 -9.86 -11.68
C GLY A 125 -7.47 -9.18 -11.86
N LEU A 126 -8.34 -9.15 -10.84
CA LEU A 126 -9.60 -8.41 -10.90
C LEU A 126 -9.42 -6.97 -10.39
N GLY A 127 -10.13 -6.03 -11.02
CA GLY A 127 -10.14 -4.61 -10.62
C GLY A 127 -11.35 -4.20 -9.78
N LEU A 128 -12.38 -5.04 -9.72
CA LEU A 128 -13.55 -4.88 -8.83
C LEU A 128 -13.45 -5.83 -7.63
N PRO A 129 -14.16 -5.53 -6.52
CA PRO A 129 -13.95 -6.22 -5.24
C PRO A 129 -14.20 -7.74 -5.26
N ASP A 130 -15.03 -8.22 -6.18
CA ASP A 130 -15.44 -9.63 -6.21
C ASP A 130 -15.79 -10.06 -7.65
N GLU A 131 -15.66 -11.37 -7.93
CA GLU A 131 -15.98 -11.88 -9.26
C GLU A 131 -17.46 -11.70 -9.62
N SER A 132 -18.34 -11.66 -8.63
CA SER A 132 -19.78 -11.46 -8.82
C SER A 132 -20.13 -10.12 -9.48
N TYR A 133 -19.24 -9.12 -9.44
CA TYR A 133 -19.43 -7.85 -10.15
C TYR A 133 -19.35 -7.98 -11.68
N TYR A 134 -18.87 -9.11 -12.21
CA TYR A 134 -18.66 -9.34 -13.64
C TYR A 134 -19.67 -10.32 -14.26
N ARG A 135 -20.65 -10.80 -13.50
CA ARG A 135 -21.67 -11.75 -13.97
C ARG A 135 -22.98 -11.08 -14.34
#